data_AF-A0A4Q1KDR4-F1
#
_entry.id   AF-A0A4Q1KDR4-F1
#
_cell.length_a   1.000
_cell.length_b   1.000
_cell.length_c   1.000
_cell.angle_alpha   90.00
_cell.angle_beta   90.00
_cell.angle_gamma   90.00
#
_symmetry.space_group_name_H-M   'P 1'
#
loop_
_entity.id
_entity.type
_entity.pdbx_description
1 polymer ?
#
loop_
_entity_poly.entity_id
_entity_poly.type
_entity_poly.pdbx_seq_one_letter_code
_entity_poly.pdbx_strand_id
1 'polypeptide(L)'
;MKRSKLYVVATLLVATLIFIGCQLEDEVQQNPHEKVDSGNSIRTLNGEDAQQVRNKLMSLLKEKGTIHVLDESNEFARTDGGIIDFNSILEVMDTLGVKNYTFRVINHPQDDYKTFHNLILTEKQGVFEATMMEYKMTEQFAAAYNSQLKSFQEFAGRVGATSLTPILDPCQGVVVEIPDPNTTNPTNPGGGGATDPSNPGDNPGNNPGTGGGASGGANNGDCLTAVVTVECSCGRSYNSWDNYTSSVCGNGMYPGYTVTVVISFNYNPLCRSADDPCNPNGLIGIMEPVKNPLDCLTVSKLGEIFPNASTANKTNFLNLFKTYASQFGIDTKEEIAHFLAQVGGETGGVNLLNQEENLDYSDPQRLLQVYSRKFSYTNPNLENPNNYLHNPQALANYVYCCVNGNGDRNSGDGWNYRGRGAFQLTFKDNYMAYANYIQNNNINVTYNGPNDLSNSNGIHALLSGLWYFKTNILDKTDINNLPSDRVTRYVNPGAKKNMLIERQNYFNLTLSKLNC
;
A
#
# COMPACT_ATOMS: atom_id res chain seq x y z
N MET A 1 7.99 45.57 60.15
CA MET A 1 8.37 46.98 60.44
C MET A 1 8.04 47.87 59.24
N LYS A 2 7.89 49.18 59.44
CA LYS A 2 7.54 50.17 58.38
C LYS A 2 8.70 50.44 57.41
N ARG A 3 8.39 50.58 56.11
CA ARG A 3 8.84 51.61 55.12
C ARG A 3 8.45 51.15 53.70
N SER A 4 7.96 51.98 52.77
CA SER A 4 7.36 53.33 52.88
C SER A 4 6.52 53.65 51.64
N LYS A 5 5.36 54.30 51.84
CA LYS A 5 4.36 54.68 50.82
C LYS A 5 4.71 55.97 50.05
N LEU A 6 4.14 56.16 48.85
CA LEU A 6 3.40 57.37 48.37
C LEU A 6 2.67 57.01 47.04
N TYR A 7 1.43 57.34 46.65
CA TYR A 7 0.36 58.33 46.99
C TYR A 7 0.43 59.75 46.36
N VAL A 8 -0.77 60.35 46.13
CA VAL A 8 -1.10 61.74 45.68
C VAL A 8 -0.97 61.96 44.15
N VAL A 9 -1.87 62.60 43.36
CA VAL A 9 -3.28 63.13 43.42
C VAL A 9 -3.74 63.43 41.95
N ALA A 10 -4.96 63.91 41.59
CA ALA A 10 -6.33 63.36 41.69
C ALA A 10 -7.39 64.41 41.21
N THR A 11 -8.47 63.96 40.56
CA THR A 11 -9.82 64.61 40.40
C THR A 11 -10.05 65.94 39.63
N LEU A 12 -11.20 65.95 38.93
CA LEU A 12 -12.11 67.07 38.56
C LEU A 12 -11.69 68.16 37.55
N LEU A 13 -12.48 68.29 36.46
CA LEU A 13 -13.29 69.51 36.23
C LEU A 13 -14.52 69.23 35.32
N VAL A 14 -15.58 70.03 35.49
CA VAL A 14 -16.94 69.83 34.94
C VAL A 14 -17.61 71.20 34.77
N ALA A 15 -18.43 71.53 33.75
CA ALA A 15 -18.61 71.03 32.38
C ALA A 15 -19.53 72.02 31.61
N THR A 16 -19.62 71.94 30.28
CA THR A 16 -20.56 72.74 29.46
C THR A 16 -21.19 71.93 28.32
N LEU A 17 -22.52 72.00 28.22
CA LEU A 17 -23.36 71.36 27.19
C LEU A 17 -23.79 72.38 26.13
N ILE A 18 -23.75 72.01 24.85
CA ILE A 18 -24.63 72.55 23.79
C ILE A 18 -25.09 71.38 22.90
N PHE A 19 -26.36 71.42 22.47
CA PHE A 19 -26.99 70.42 21.61
C PHE A 19 -26.57 70.54 20.14
N ILE A 20 -26.52 69.41 19.43
CA ILE A 20 -27.29 69.11 18.20
C ILE A 20 -27.12 67.60 17.91
N GLY A 21 -28.04 66.99 17.16
CA GLY A 21 -28.05 65.54 16.90
C GLY A 21 -27.78 65.14 15.45
N CYS A 22 -28.25 63.95 15.11
CA CYS A 22 -28.15 63.20 13.84
C CYS A 22 -26.88 62.35 13.63
N GLN A 23 -27.19 61.08 13.33
CA GLN A 23 -26.46 60.10 12.51
C GLN A 23 -25.05 59.64 12.96
N LEU A 24 -25.01 58.36 13.34
CA LEU A 24 -23.87 57.50 13.04
C LEU A 24 -23.86 57.26 11.52
N GLU A 25 -22.75 57.56 10.87
CA GLU A 25 -22.37 56.93 9.61
C GLU A 25 -21.25 55.93 9.93
N ASP A 26 -21.38 54.69 9.45
CA ASP A 26 -20.36 53.67 9.64
C ASP A 26 -19.16 53.98 8.73
N GLU A 27 -18.07 54.52 9.29
CA GLU A 27 -16.77 54.56 8.60
C GLU A 27 -16.25 53.14 8.43
N VAL A 28 -16.61 52.52 7.31
CA VAL A 28 -16.06 51.25 6.84
C VAL A 28 -14.57 51.44 6.59
N GLN A 29 -13.75 51.11 7.59
CA GLN A 29 -12.32 50.91 7.40
C GLN A 29 -12.11 49.70 6.49
N GLN A 30 -12.09 49.93 5.18
CA GLN A 30 -11.59 48.98 4.20
C GLN A 30 -10.10 48.72 4.51
N ASN A 31 -9.83 47.63 5.21
CA ASN A 31 -8.48 47.20 5.55
C ASN A 31 -7.79 46.69 4.27
N PRO A 32 -6.82 47.42 3.69
CA PRO A 32 -6.14 46.94 2.48
C PRO A 32 -5.25 45.76 2.86
N HIS A 33 -5.32 44.69 2.07
CA HIS A 33 -4.60 43.41 2.23
C HIS A 33 -5.24 42.32 3.12
N GLU A 34 -6.56 42.29 3.28
CA GLU A 34 -7.22 40.98 3.33
C GLU A 34 -7.35 40.44 1.89
N LYS A 35 -6.36 39.63 1.49
CA LYS A 35 -6.41 38.88 0.23
C LYS A 35 -7.43 37.76 0.37
N VAL A 36 -8.60 37.93 -0.26
CA VAL A 36 -9.36 36.76 -0.73
C VAL A 36 -8.52 36.15 -1.86
N ASP A 37 -7.81 35.07 -1.56
CA ASP A 37 -6.82 34.51 -2.48
C ASP A 37 -7.54 33.76 -3.61
N SER A 38 -7.79 34.47 -4.71
CA SER A 38 -8.72 34.09 -5.79
C SER A 38 -8.12 33.09 -6.79
N GLY A 39 -7.45 32.05 -6.29
CA GLY A 39 -6.72 31.06 -7.08
C GLY A 39 -6.60 29.73 -6.35
N ASN A 40 -6.11 28.71 -7.06
CA ASN A 40 -5.89 27.38 -6.48
C ASN A 40 -4.86 27.46 -5.34
N SER A 41 -5.13 26.81 -4.21
CA SER A 41 -4.19 26.70 -3.10
C SER A 41 -3.66 25.27 -3.00
N ILE A 42 -2.35 25.12 -2.78
CA ILE A 42 -1.69 23.82 -2.65
C ILE A 42 -0.73 23.86 -1.48
N ARG A 43 -0.85 22.93 -0.54
CA ARG A 43 0.08 22.77 0.58
C ARG A 43 0.21 21.32 1.04
N THR A 44 1.40 20.98 1.52
CA THR A 44 1.66 19.70 2.20
C THR A 44 1.37 19.87 3.69
N LEU A 45 0.37 19.14 4.18
CA LEU A 45 0.05 19.02 5.60
C LEU A 45 0.93 17.93 6.23
N ASN A 46 1.47 18.23 7.41
CA ASN A 46 2.27 17.31 8.22
C ASN A 46 1.96 17.59 9.69
N GLY A 47 2.24 16.66 10.60
CA GLY A 47 1.99 16.87 12.04
C GLY A 47 0.51 17.08 12.36
N GLU A 48 0.17 18.08 13.18
CA GLU A 48 -1.20 18.27 13.69
C GLU A 48 -2.26 18.48 12.59
N ASP A 49 -1.97 19.30 11.57
CA ASP A 49 -2.86 19.48 10.41
C ASP A 49 -3.17 18.13 9.71
N ALA A 50 -2.14 17.28 9.56
CA ALA A 50 -2.31 15.96 8.96
C ALA A 50 -3.10 15.01 9.88
N GLN A 51 -2.90 15.08 11.21
CA GLN A 51 -3.69 14.30 12.17
C GLN A 51 -5.18 14.70 12.16
N GLN A 52 -5.51 15.98 11.97
CA GLN A 52 -6.90 16.42 11.83
C GLN A 52 -7.57 15.80 10.58
N VAL A 53 -6.86 15.79 9.45
CA VAL A 53 -7.35 15.25 8.17
C VAL A 53 -7.42 13.72 8.18
N ARG A 54 -6.41 13.04 8.74
CA ARG A 54 -6.43 11.62 9.11
C ARG A 54 -7.68 11.27 9.90
N ASN A 55 -8.02 12.03 10.95
CA ASN A 55 -9.16 11.72 11.80
C ASN A 55 -10.51 11.86 11.07
N LYS A 56 -10.65 12.81 10.13
CA LYS A 56 -11.80 12.90 9.22
C LYS A 56 -11.92 11.62 8.37
N LEU A 57 -10.83 11.22 7.70
CA LEU A 57 -10.80 10.01 6.86
C LEU A 57 -11.12 8.75 7.67
N MET A 58 -10.44 8.53 8.81
CA MET A 58 -10.64 7.33 9.62
C MET A 58 -12.06 7.26 10.22
N SER A 59 -12.71 8.41 10.47
CA SER A 59 -14.12 8.44 10.82
C SER A 59 -15.00 7.99 9.65
N LEU A 60 -14.75 8.50 8.43
CA LEU A 60 -15.52 8.16 7.23
C LEU A 60 -15.39 6.66 6.88
N LEU A 61 -14.17 6.12 6.86
CA LEU A 61 -13.94 4.69 6.54
C LEU A 61 -14.65 3.77 7.56
N LYS A 62 -14.61 4.11 8.85
CA LYS A 62 -15.29 3.35 9.92
C LYS A 62 -16.82 3.49 9.88
N GLU A 63 -17.35 4.62 9.43
CA GLU A 63 -18.80 4.82 9.26
C GLU A 63 -19.33 4.06 8.04
N LYS A 64 -18.61 4.09 6.91
CA LYS A 64 -19.07 3.47 5.66
C LYS A 64 -18.75 1.98 5.54
N GLY A 65 -17.73 1.48 6.24
CA GLY A 65 -17.34 0.06 6.22
C GLY A 65 -16.82 -0.44 4.87
N THR A 66 -16.34 0.46 4.01
CA THR A 66 -15.97 0.20 2.61
C THR A 66 -14.51 -0.17 2.38
N ILE A 67 -13.65 0.16 3.35
CA ILE A 67 -12.24 -0.24 3.43
C ILE A 67 -12.03 -0.77 4.85
N HIS A 68 -11.54 -1.99 4.98
CA HIS A 68 -11.30 -2.61 6.28
C HIS A 68 -10.00 -2.06 6.88
N VAL A 69 -10.09 -1.34 7.99
CA VAL A 69 -8.91 -0.92 8.77
C VAL A 69 -8.39 -2.14 9.54
N LEU A 70 -7.24 -2.66 9.11
CA LEU A 70 -6.58 -3.84 9.68
C LEU A 70 -5.62 -3.48 10.82
N ASP A 71 -5.03 -2.29 10.76
CA ASP A 71 -4.16 -1.71 11.79
C ASP A 71 -4.19 -0.17 11.72
N GLU A 72 -3.97 0.52 12.83
CA GLU A 72 -4.05 1.98 12.90
C GLU A 72 -3.03 2.57 13.89
N SER A 73 -2.11 3.37 13.36
CA SER A 73 -1.15 4.19 14.10
C SER A 73 -1.32 5.67 13.76
N ASN A 74 -0.62 6.57 14.47
CA ASN A 74 -0.66 8.00 14.14
C ASN A 74 -0.08 8.29 12.74
N GLU A 75 0.96 7.56 12.33
CA GLU A 75 1.74 7.80 11.12
C GLU A 75 1.17 7.05 9.90
N PHE A 76 0.56 5.89 10.11
CA PHE A 76 0.04 5.00 9.06
C PHE A 76 -1.24 4.26 9.49
N ALA A 77 -2.14 3.96 8.55
CA ALA A 77 -3.17 2.93 8.71
C ALA A 77 -3.01 1.84 7.66
N ARG A 78 -3.13 0.58 8.08
CA ARG A 78 -3.15 -0.58 7.17
C ARG A 78 -4.58 -0.93 6.82
N THR A 79 -4.81 -1.22 5.55
CA THR A 79 -6.14 -1.57 5.04
C THR A 79 -6.07 -2.73 4.03
N ASP A 80 -7.23 -3.23 3.64
CA ASP A 80 -7.38 -4.09 2.44
C ASP A 80 -6.95 -3.36 1.15
N GLY A 81 -7.08 -2.04 1.11
CA GLY A 81 -6.49 -1.14 0.13
C GLY A 81 -5.03 -0.74 0.41
N GLY A 82 -4.21 -1.56 1.07
CA GLY A 82 -2.80 -1.25 1.37
C GLY A 82 -2.60 -0.27 2.52
N ILE A 83 -1.42 0.35 2.63
CA ILE A 83 -1.06 1.29 3.72
C ILE A 83 -1.33 2.72 3.30
N ILE A 84 -2.08 3.46 4.11
CA ILE A 84 -2.32 4.91 3.97
C ILE A 84 -1.25 5.65 4.79
N ASP A 85 -0.49 6.54 4.15
CA ASP A 85 0.50 7.43 4.79
C ASP A 85 -0.17 8.70 5.34
N PHE A 86 0.02 8.99 6.63
CA PHE A 86 -0.48 10.20 7.30
C PHE A 86 0.64 11.20 7.65
N ASN A 87 1.90 10.89 7.38
CA ASN A 87 3.01 11.79 7.69
C ASN A 87 3.00 13.03 6.80
N SER A 88 2.56 12.86 5.56
CA SER A 88 2.55 13.88 4.52
C SER A 88 1.28 13.75 3.68
N ILE A 89 0.35 14.69 3.83
CA ILE A 89 -0.93 14.74 3.10
C ILE A 89 -0.92 15.98 2.20
N LEU A 90 -1.29 15.83 0.93
CA LEU A 90 -1.34 16.94 -0.02
C LEU A 90 -2.76 17.52 -0.07
N GLU A 91 -2.96 18.72 0.47
CA GLU A 91 -4.21 19.49 0.30
C GLU A 91 -4.11 20.32 -0.98
N VAL A 92 -5.09 20.14 -1.86
CA VAL A 92 -5.38 21.02 -3.00
C VAL A 92 -6.77 21.62 -2.80
N MET A 93 -6.89 22.94 -2.90
CA MET A 93 -8.17 23.66 -2.87
C MET A 93 -8.38 24.40 -4.19
N ASP A 94 -9.55 24.23 -4.80
CA ASP A 94 -9.92 24.94 -6.04
C ASP A 94 -10.58 26.31 -5.78
N THR A 95 -10.83 27.06 -6.85
CA THR A 95 -11.48 28.38 -6.79
C THR A 95 -12.95 28.36 -6.38
N LEU A 96 -13.57 27.18 -6.24
CA LEU A 96 -14.93 26.99 -5.72
C LEU A 96 -14.93 26.60 -4.23
N GLY A 97 -13.75 26.43 -3.62
CA GLY A 97 -13.58 26.04 -2.22
C GLY A 97 -13.76 24.53 -1.97
N VAL A 98 -13.74 23.69 -3.02
CA VAL A 98 -13.64 22.24 -2.85
C VAL A 98 -12.20 21.92 -2.48
N LYS A 99 -11.99 21.09 -1.45
CA LYS A 99 -10.67 20.62 -1.05
C LYS A 99 -10.52 19.14 -1.32
N ASN A 100 -9.40 18.74 -1.88
CA ASN A 100 -8.99 17.35 -2.01
C ASN A 100 -7.75 17.11 -1.17
N TYR A 101 -7.87 16.17 -0.22
CA TYR A 101 -6.79 15.67 0.61
C TYR A 101 -6.28 14.38 -0.01
N THR A 102 -5.10 14.44 -0.63
CA THR A 102 -4.46 13.29 -1.25
C THR A 102 -3.53 12.64 -0.24
N PHE A 103 -3.69 11.33 -0.06
CA PHE A 103 -2.84 10.47 0.75
C PHE A 103 -2.10 9.51 -0.18
N ARG A 104 -0.83 9.23 0.09
CA ARG A 104 -0.16 8.09 -0.57
C ARG A 104 -0.78 6.79 -0.08
N VAL A 105 -1.03 5.90 -1.02
CA VAL A 105 -1.18 4.48 -0.73
C VAL A 105 0.16 3.81 -1.02
N ILE A 106 0.60 2.96 -0.10
CA ILE A 106 1.85 2.20 -0.19
C ILE A 106 1.46 0.72 -0.17
N ASN A 107 1.95 -0.03 -1.16
CA ASN A 107 1.71 -1.47 -1.31
C ASN A 107 0.21 -1.85 -1.43
N HIS A 108 -0.57 -1.11 -2.22
CA HIS A 108 -1.92 -1.54 -2.61
C HIS A 108 -1.83 -2.90 -3.34
N PRO A 109 -2.81 -3.82 -3.19
CA PRO A 109 -2.74 -5.15 -3.82
C PRO A 109 -2.69 -5.19 -5.35
N GLN A 110 -2.87 -4.04 -6.01
CA GLN A 110 -2.79 -3.85 -7.46
C GLN A 110 -1.60 -2.97 -7.91
N ASP A 111 -0.75 -2.54 -6.98
CA ASP A 111 0.46 -1.77 -7.32
C ASP A 111 1.49 -2.65 -8.04
N ASP A 112 2.17 -2.07 -9.02
CA ASP A 112 3.37 -2.62 -9.65
C ASP A 112 4.30 -1.47 -10.10
N TYR A 113 5.42 -1.81 -10.75
CA TYR A 113 6.39 -0.85 -11.28
C TYR A 113 5.83 0.28 -12.18
N LYS A 114 4.58 0.18 -12.65
CA LYS A 114 3.89 1.18 -13.48
C LYS A 114 2.50 1.57 -12.95
N THR A 115 1.99 0.92 -11.91
CA THR A 115 0.64 1.11 -11.36
C THR A 115 0.77 1.51 -9.90
N PHE A 116 0.22 2.64 -9.50
CA PHE A 116 0.18 3.07 -8.10
C PHE A 116 -1.16 3.70 -7.74
N HIS A 117 -1.45 3.81 -6.44
CA HIS A 117 -2.70 4.36 -5.95
C HIS A 117 -2.51 5.60 -5.07
N ASN A 118 -3.47 6.52 -5.13
CA ASN A 118 -3.66 7.52 -4.08
C ASN A 118 -5.09 7.43 -3.55
N LEU A 119 -5.25 7.65 -2.25
CA LEU A 119 -6.56 7.78 -1.62
C LEU A 119 -6.88 9.27 -1.51
N ILE A 120 -8.06 9.69 -1.98
CA ILE A 120 -8.52 11.07 -1.92
C ILE A 120 -9.65 11.17 -0.91
N LEU A 121 -9.54 12.10 0.04
CA LEU A 121 -10.69 12.59 0.82
C LEU A 121 -11.11 13.96 0.27
N THR A 122 -12.29 14.06 -0.31
CA THR A 122 -12.86 15.31 -0.82
C THR A 122 -13.72 15.97 0.26
N GLU A 123 -13.52 17.26 0.53
CA GLU A 123 -14.36 18.12 1.38
C GLU A 123 -15.11 19.13 0.50
N LYS A 124 -16.44 18.98 0.39
CA LYS A 124 -17.31 19.85 -0.40
C LYS A 124 -18.45 20.36 0.49
N GLN A 125 -18.42 21.64 0.84
CA GLN A 125 -19.41 22.29 1.72
C GLN A 125 -19.61 21.57 3.09
N GLY A 126 -18.56 20.92 3.60
CA GLY A 126 -18.59 20.14 4.84
C GLY A 126 -19.06 18.68 4.69
N VAL A 127 -19.47 18.26 3.49
CA VAL A 127 -19.67 16.85 3.15
C VAL A 127 -18.33 16.23 2.78
N PHE A 128 -18.12 14.98 3.21
CA PHE A 128 -16.90 14.20 2.98
C PHE A 128 -17.16 12.97 2.13
N GLU A 129 -16.34 12.77 1.11
CA GLU A 129 -16.31 11.56 0.27
C GLU A 129 -14.88 11.01 0.17
N ALA A 130 -14.75 9.69 0.01
CA ALA A 130 -13.47 9.02 -0.23
C ALA A 130 -13.47 8.35 -1.61
N THR A 131 -12.38 8.54 -2.38
CA THR A 131 -12.19 7.96 -3.72
C THR A 131 -10.81 7.32 -3.80
N MET A 132 -10.72 6.09 -4.31
CA MET A 132 -9.45 5.48 -4.69
C MET A 132 -9.13 5.84 -6.13
N MET A 133 -7.92 6.36 -6.36
CA MET A 133 -7.42 6.73 -7.67
C MET A 133 -6.35 5.71 -8.11
N GLU A 134 -6.56 5.04 -9.25
CA GLU A 134 -5.55 4.22 -9.94
C GLU A 134 -4.73 5.15 -10.85
N TYR A 135 -3.41 5.09 -10.80
CA TYR A 135 -2.52 5.77 -11.75
C TYR A 135 -1.64 4.73 -12.44
N LYS A 136 -1.90 4.51 -13.73
CA LYS A 136 -1.26 3.47 -14.53
C LYS A 136 -0.44 4.07 -15.66
N MET A 137 0.86 4.19 -15.44
CA MET A 137 1.85 4.71 -16.39
C MET A 137 1.86 3.90 -17.70
N THR A 138 2.22 4.54 -18.82
CA THR A 138 2.60 3.80 -20.03
C THR A 138 3.88 2.99 -19.78
N GLU A 139 4.07 1.91 -20.53
CA GLU A 139 5.26 1.05 -20.42
C GLU A 139 6.57 1.85 -20.62
N GLN A 140 6.55 2.78 -21.58
CA GLN A 140 7.66 3.66 -21.92
C GLN A 140 7.93 4.69 -20.81
N PHE A 141 6.89 5.31 -20.26
CA PHE A 141 7.02 6.27 -19.18
C PHE A 141 7.53 5.58 -17.91
N ALA A 142 6.93 4.45 -17.52
CA ALA A 142 7.33 3.69 -16.33
C ALA A 142 8.80 3.25 -16.40
N ALA A 143 9.26 2.77 -17.55
CA ALA A 143 10.65 2.38 -17.74
C ALA A 143 11.62 3.58 -17.61
N ALA A 144 11.27 4.73 -18.19
CA ALA A 144 12.07 5.95 -18.11
C ALA A 144 12.09 6.54 -16.68
N TYR A 145 10.91 6.68 -16.07
CA TYR A 145 10.72 7.22 -14.71
C TYR A 145 11.45 6.37 -13.66
N ASN A 146 11.27 5.05 -13.65
CA ASN A 146 11.97 4.18 -12.69
C ASN A 146 13.50 4.19 -12.87
N SER A 147 13.98 4.49 -14.08
CA SER A 147 15.39 4.66 -14.43
C SER A 147 15.91 6.08 -14.22
N GLN A 148 15.12 7.00 -13.65
CA GLN A 148 15.45 8.41 -13.41
C GLN A 148 15.75 9.21 -14.71
N LEU A 149 15.21 8.77 -15.85
CA LEU A 149 15.36 9.42 -17.17
C LEU A 149 14.21 10.39 -17.50
N LYS A 150 13.07 10.28 -16.80
CA LYS A 150 11.94 11.22 -16.86
C LYS A 150 11.55 11.63 -15.44
N SER A 151 11.04 12.85 -15.30
CA SER A 151 10.43 13.34 -14.06
C SER A 151 9.00 12.81 -13.90
N PHE A 152 8.49 12.77 -12.66
CA PHE A 152 7.08 12.41 -12.41
C PHE A 152 6.10 13.41 -13.04
N GLN A 153 6.52 14.67 -13.18
CA GLN A 153 5.73 15.76 -13.76
C GLN A 153 5.51 15.62 -15.29
N GLU A 154 6.19 14.67 -15.94
CA GLU A 154 5.94 14.26 -17.33
C GLU A 154 4.95 13.07 -17.44
N PHE A 155 4.14 12.82 -16.40
CA PHE A 155 3.25 11.66 -16.29
C PHE A 155 2.47 11.38 -17.58
N ALA A 156 2.63 10.16 -18.08
CA ALA A 156 1.90 9.64 -19.23
C ALA A 156 1.37 8.25 -18.92
N GLY A 157 0.10 8.00 -19.24
CA GLY A 157 -0.57 6.77 -18.83
C GLY A 157 -2.08 6.93 -18.80
N ARG A 158 -2.71 6.26 -17.84
CA ARG A 158 -4.15 6.24 -17.61
C ARG A 158 -4.44 6.49 -16.14
N VAL A 159 -5.56 7.17 -15.86
CA VAL A 159 -6.05 7.42 -14.51
C VAL A 159 -7.42 6.81 -14.34
N GLY A 160 -7.57 5.96 -13.33
CA GLY A 160 -8.82 5.40 -12.87
C GLY A 160 -9.32 6.10 -11.60
N ALA A 161 -10.64 6.17 -11.40
CA ALA A 161 -11.22 6.59 -10.12
C ALA A 161 -12.43 5.73 -9.74
N THR A 162 -12.44 5.27 -8.49
CA THR A 162 -13.47 4.41 -7.90
C THR A 162 -13.90 5.00 -6.56
N SER A 163 -15.19 5.38 -6.41
CA SER A 163 -15.69 5.85 -5.11
C SER A 163 -15.66 4.73 -4.08
N LEU A 164 -15.31 5.10 -2.85
CA LEU A 164 -15.22 4.22 -1.68
C LEU A 164 -16.40 4.46 -0.73
N THR A 165 -17.56 4.83 -1.27
CA THR A 165 -18.82 4.88 -0.54
C THR A 165 -19.79 3.82 -1.09
N PRO A 166 -20.72 3.26 -0.29
CA PRO A 166 -21.66 2.25 -0.79
C PRO A 166 -22.72 2.91 -1.68
N ILE A 167 -22.47 2.97 -2.98
CA ILE A 167 -23.43 3.51 -3.94
C ILE A 167 -24.58 2.52 -4.14
N LEU A 168 -25.83 3.00 -4.07
CA LEU A 168 -27.03 2.21 -4.36
C LEU A 168 -27.25 1.91 -5.86
N ASP A 169 -26.36 2.43 -6.72
CA ASP A 169 -26.33 2.24 -8.17
C ASP A 169 -24.85 2.15 -8.61
N PRO A 170 -24.35 1.00 -9.10
CA PRO A 170 -22.92 0.79 -9.31
C PRO A 170 -22.40 1.46 -10.59
N CYS A 171 -22.09 2.75 -10.50
CA CYS A 171 -21.35 3.48 -11.53
C CYS A 171 -20.05 2.75 -11.87
N GLN A 172 -19.80 2.47 -13.16
CA GLN A 172 -18.50 1.94 -13.58
C GLN A 172 -17.39 2.95 -13.30
N GLY A 173 -16.22 2.47 -12.87
CA GLY A 173 -15.09 3.31 -12.50
C GLY A 173 -14.70 4.27 -13.62
N VAL A 174 -14.43 5.51 -13.26
CA VAL A 174 -13.92 6.54 -14.18
C VAL A 174 -12.59 6.09 -14.75
N VAL A 175 -12.37 6.32 -16.05
CA VAL A 175 -11.11 6.04 -16.75
C VAL A 175 -10.83 7.16 -17.73
N VAL A 176 -9.62 7.73 -17.69
CA VAL A 176 -9.14 8.70 -18.70
C VAL A 176 -7.69 8.42 -19.08
N GLU A 177 -7.35 8.55 -20.36
CA GLU A 177 -5.98 8.42 -20.89
C GLU A 177 -5.28 9.79 -20.94
N ILE A 178 -4.00 9.83 -20.56
CA ILE A 178 -3.12 11.00 -20.57
C ILE A 178 -1.95 10.68 -21.52
N PRO A 179 -1.91 11.28 -22.72
CA PRO A 179 -0.87 11.00 -23.71
C PRO A 179 0.51 11.50 -23.26
N ASP A 180 1.58 10.85 -23.71
CA ASP A 180 2.94 11.31 -23.44
C ASP A 180 3.21 12.62 -24.22
N PRO A 181 3.47 13.76 -23.55
CA PRO A 181 3.58 15.05 -24.21
C PRO A 181 4.73 15.10 -25.23
N ASN A 182 5.74 14.23 -25.08
CA ASN A 182 6.89 14.14 -25.98
C ASN A 182 6.67 13.14 -27.15
N THR A 183 5.47 12.58 -27.31
CA THR A 183 5.14 11.66 -28.43
C THR A 183 4.50 12.33 -29.65
N THR A 184 4.87 13.59 -29.94
CA THR A 184 4.53 14.28 -31.20
C THR A 184 5.29 13.69 -32.39
N ASN A 185 4.97 12.46 -32.78
CA ASN A 185 5.44 11.87 -34.03
C ASN A 185 4.66 12.51 -35.21
N PRO A 186 5.29 13.29 -36.11
CA PRO A 186 4.56 14.15 -37.05
C PRO A 186 3.76 13.43 -38.15
N THR A 187 3.76 12.09 -38.16
CA THR A 187 3.21 11.28 -39.27
C THR A 187 2.44 10.03 -38.82
N ASN A 188 1.38 10.19 -37.99
CA ASN A 188 0.19 9.32 -38.11
C ASN A 188 -1.05 9.84 -37.34
N PRO A 189 -2.09 10.36 -38.03
CA PRO A 189 -3.41 10.58 -37.44
C PRO A 189 -4.30 9.33 -37.65
N GLY A 190 -4.37 8.46 -36.63
CA GLY A 190 -5.31 7.32 -36.61
C GLY A 190 -4.66 6.00 -36.19
N GLY A 191 -5.18 5.40 -35.11
CA GLY A 191 -4.63 4.15 -34.55
C GLY A 191 -5.33 3.70 -33.27
N GLY A 192 -6.67 3.57 -33.31
CA GLY A 192 -7.47 3.30 -32.10
C GLY A 192 -8.88 2.78 -32.36
N GLY A 193 -9.10 2.04 -33.46
CA GLY A 193 -10.40 1.46 -33.80
C GLY A 193 -10.27 0.02 -34.30
N ALA A 194 -10.86 -0.93 -33.58
CA ALA A 194 -10.97 -2.31 -34.02
C ALA A 194 -12.28 -2.50 -34.81
N THR A 195 -12.19 -2.62 -36.13
CA THR A 195 -13.35 -2.85 -37.01
C THR A 195 -13.17 -4.05 -37.91
N ASP A 196 -14.20 -4.91 -37.90
CA ASP A 196 -14.43 -6.04 -38.79
C ASP A 196 -14.27 -5.66 -40.29
N PRO A 197 -13.47 -6.38 -41.10
CA PRO A 197 -13.10 -5.92 -42.44
C PRO A 197 -14.15 -6.25 -43.52
N SER A 198 -14.99 -5.27 -43.87
CA SER A 198 -15.70 -5.30 -45.17
C SER A 198 -15.99 -3.90 -45.77
N ASN A 199 -15.95 -3.86 -47.11
CA ASN A 199 -16.31 -2.76 -48.02
C ASN A 199 -15.35 -1.53 -48.13
N PRO A 200 -14.85 -1.17 -49.34
CA PRO A 200 -13.98 0.01 -49.57
C PRO A 200 -14.73 1.22 -50.17
N GLY A 201 -14.17 2.44 -50.04
CA GLY A 201 -14.70 3.63 -50.74
C GLY A 201 -13.98 4.97 -50.49
N ASP A 202 -13.13 5.38 -51.45
CA ASP A 202 -12.80 6.75 -51.89
C ASP A 202 -12.15 7.82 -50.96
N ASN A 203 -11.65 8.87 -51.62
CA ASN A 203 -10.66 9.89 -51.21
C ASN A 203 -10.63 11.00 -52.32
N PRO A 204 -10.03 12.21 -52.22
CA PRO A 204 -9.53 13.02 -51.09
C PRO A 204 -10.19 14.43 -50.97
N GLY A 205 -9.77 15.24 -49.99
CA GLY A 205 -10.03 16.69 -49.95
C GLY A 205 -9.00 17.49 -49.13
N ASN A 206 -8.44 18.58 -49.71
CA ASN A 206 -7.36 19.38 -49.10
C ASN A 206 -7.88 20.62 -48.31
N ASN A 207 -7.30 20.90 -47.13
CA ASN A 207 -6.64 22.20 -46.85
C ASN A 207 -5.79 22.16 -45.55
N PRO A 208 -4.77 23.03 -45.37
CA PRO A 208 -3.89 23.03 -44.20
C PRO A 208 -4.29 24.07 -43.12
N GLY A 209 -3.93 23.82 -41.86
CA GLY A 209 -4.13 24.78 -40.76
C GLY A 209 -3.29 24.49 -39.50
N THR A 210 -2.38 25.42 -39.18
CA THR A 210 -1.80 25.75 -37.85
C THR A 210 -1.85 24.73 -36.71
N GLY A 211 -0.68 24.33 -36.20
CA GLY A 211 -0.56 23.45 -35.04
C GLY A 211 -1.03 24.07 -33.71
N GLY A 212 -1.70 23.25 -32.89
CA GLY A 212 -2.02 23.53 -31.49
C GLY A 212 -1.15 22.70 -30.52
N GLY A 213 -1.15 23.06 -29.24
CA GLY A 213 -0.48 22.29 -28.20
C GLY A 213 -1.17 20.97 -27.87
N ALA A 214 -0.52 20.14 -27.05
CA ALA A 214 -0.99 18.81 -26.64
C ALA A 214 -2.21 18.88 -25.68
N SER A 215 -3.36 19.30 -26.20
CA SER A 215 -4.64 18.92 -25.62
C SER A 215 -4.85 17.42 -25.81
N GLY A 216 -5.35 16.73 -24.78
CA GLY A 216 -6.08 15.49 -25.02
C GLY A 216 -7.19 15.77 -26.03
N GLY A 217 -7.23 15.00 -27.12
CA GLY A 217 -8.16 15.23 -28.21
C GLY A 217 -9.56 14.80 -27.81
N ALA A 218 -10.44 15.76 -27.49
CA ALA A 218 -11.84 15.46 -27.21
C ALA A 218 -12.52 14.90 -28.46
N ASN A 219 -12.84 13.60 -28.45
CA ASN A 219 -13.74 13.06 -29.46
C ASN A 219 -15.16 13.49 -29.12
N ASN A 220 -16.00 13.63 -30.15
CA ASN A 220 -17.32 14.26 -30.04
C ASN A 220 -18.40 13.33 -29.40
N GLY A 221 -18.00 12.53 -28.41
CA GLY A 221 -18.81 11.59 -27.65
C GLY A 221 -18.22 11.21 -26.28
N ASP A 222 -17.06 11.76 -25.89
CA ASP A 222 -16.45 11.44 -24.60
C ASP A 222 -17.24 12.10 -23.46
N CYS A 223 -17.86 11.28 -22.61
CA CYS A 223 -18.71 11.73 -21.50
C CYS A 223 -17.93 12.36 -20.33
N LEU A 224 -16.61 12.17 -20.33
CA LEU A 224 -15.67 12.65 -19.32
C LEU A 224 -14.30 12.87 -19.99
N THR A 225 -13.66 14.00 -19.68
CA THR A 225 -12.27 14.28 -20.04
C THR A 225 -11.50 14.77 -18.82
N ALA A 226 -10.19 14.55 -18.79
CA ALA A 226 -9.30 15.04 -17.74
C ALA A 226 -8.30 16.04 -18.32
N VAL A 227 -8.04 17.11 -17.58
CA VAL A 227 -6.98 18.08 -17.88
C VAL A 227 -5.93 17.96 -16.79
N VAL A 228 -4.70 17.69 -17.20
CA VAL A 228 -3.53 17.66 -16.31
C VAL A 228 -2.87 19.03 -16.33
N THR A 229 -2.60 19.60 -15.17
CA THR A 229 -1.75 20.79 -15.05
C THR A 229 -0.63 20.58 -14.03
N VAL A 230 0.46 21.30 -14.24
CA VAL A 230 1.62 21.37 -13.36
C VAL A 230 1.45 22.65 -12.55
N GLU A 231 1.06 22.52 -11.29
CA GLU A 231 0.81 23.64 -10.39
C GLU A 231 2.04 23.93 -9.52
N CYS A 232 2.45 25.18 -9.50
CA CYS A 232 3.48 25.71 -8.61
C CYS A 232 2.85 26.22 -7.33
N SER A 233 3.41 25.85 -6.17
CA SER A 233 3.08 26.43 -4.85
C SER A 233 3.25 27.96 -4.76
N CYS A 234 3.86 28.58 -5.78
CA CYS A 234 3.83 30.02 -6.03
C CYS A 234 2.50 30.58 -6.57
N GLY A 235 1.43 29.76 -6.63
CA GLY A 235 0.11 30.14 -7.15
C GLY A 235 0.08 30.27 -8.68
N ARG A 236 0.82 29.42 -9.40
CA ARG A 236 0.88 29.45 -10.88
C ARG A 236 0.61 28.07 -11.50
N SER A 237 -0.36 28.03 -12.40
CA SER A 237 -0.70 26.87 -13.23
C SER A 237 0.11 26.86 -14.53
N TYR A 238 0.52 25.66 -14.97
CA TYR A 238 1.17 25.41 -16.25
C TYR A 238 0.54 24.20 -16.93
N ASN A 239 0.25 24.30 -18.23
CA ASN A 239 -0.41 23.25 -19.01
C ASN A 239 0.55 22.17 -19.57
N SER A 240 1.85 22.24 -19.25
CA SER A 240 2.82 21.16 -19.51
C SER A 240 4.06 21.34 -18.63
N TRP A 241 4.85 20.27 -18.48
CA TRP A 241 6.15 20.32 -17.82
C TRP A 241 7.14 21.26 -18.54
N ASP A 242 7.17 21.24 -19.87
CA ASP A 242 8.05 22.11 -20.67
C ASP A 242 7.70 23.60 -20.49
N ASN A 243 6.40 23.92 -20.34
CA ASN A 243 5.95 25.28 -20.08
C ASN A 243 6.26 25.71 -18.63
N TYR A 244 6.31 24.78 -17.67
CA TYR A 244 6.83 25.06 -16.34
C TYR A 244 8.35 25.31 -16.36
N THR A 245 9.14 24.40 -16.93
CA THR A 245 10.62 24.47 -16.95
C THR A 245 11.14 25.67 -17.74
N SER A 246 10.47 26.04 -18.84
CA SER A 246 10.76 27.24 -19.63
C SER A 246 10.35 28.56 -18.95
N SER A 247 9.63 28.51 -17.82
CA SER A 247 9.14 29.71 -17.13
C SER A 247 10.12 30.25 -16.08
N VAL A 248 9.84 31.46 -15.59
CA VAL A 248 10.53 32.09 -14.46
C VAL A 248 10.47 31.30 -13.13
N CYS A 249 9.63 30.26 -13.03
CA CYS A 249 9.58 29.40 -11.85
C CYS A 249 10.42 28.13 -12.03
N GLY A 250 10.33 27.49 -13.19
CA GLY A 250 11.09 26.27 -13.49
C GLY A 250 12.56 26.50 -13.88
N ASN A 251 12.91 27.69 -14.37
CA ASN A 251 14.30 28.04 -14.74
C ASN A 251 15.25 28.29 -13.55
N GLY A 252 14.82 28.01 -12.31
CA GLY A 252 15.62 28.16 -11.10
C GLY A 252 15.76 29.59 -10.57
N MET A 253 15.11 30.60 -11.17
CA MET A 253 15.19 32.00 -10.72
C MET A 253 14.58 32.23 -9.32
N TYR A 254 13.64 31.38 -8.89
CA TYR A 254 13.06 31.39 -7.54
C TYR A 254 13.10 29.98 -6.93
N PRO A 255 14.23 29.55 -6.34
CA PRO A 255 14.34 28.24 -5.69
C PRO A 255 13.50 28.19 -4.41
N GLY A 256 12.81 27.07 -4.19
CA GLY A 256 12.07 26.79 -2.96
C GLY A 256 10.58 26.45 -3.14
N TYR A 257 10.00 26.68 -4.32
CA TYR A 257 8.63 26.25 -4.61
C TYR A 257 8.55 24.75 -4.89
N THR A 258 7.62 24.07 -4.24
CA THR A 258 7.17 22.72 -4.64
C THR A 258 6.29 22.80 -5.88
N VAL A 259 6.28 21.69 -6.64
CA VAL A 259 5.50 21.53 -7.88
C VAL A 259 4.65 20.27 -7.75
N THR A 260 3.37 20.38 -8.09
CA THR A 260 2.38 19.33 -7.97
C THR A 260 1.72 19.10 -9.32
N VAL A 261 1.65 17.84 -9.76
CA VAL A 261 0.75 17.47 -10.86
C VAL A 261 -0.67 17.44 -10.29
N VAL A 262 -1.60 18.16 -10.89
CA VAL A 262 -3.03 18.07 -10.55
C VAL A 262 -3.84 17.61 -11.75
N ILE A 263 -5.00 17.03 -11.46
CA ILE A 263 -6.00 16.64 -12.45
C ILE A 263 -7.29 17.39 -12.16
N SER A 264 -7.85 18.00 -13.21
CA SER A 264 -9.22 18.51 -13.27
C SER A 264 -10.07 17.59 -14.13
N PHE A 265 -11.19 17.09 -13.58
CA PHE A 265 -12.14 16.25 -14.32
C PHE A 265 -13.29 17.11 -14.86
N ASN A 266 -13.56 16.98 -16.16
CA ASN A 266 -14.57 17.75 -16.90
C ASN A 266 -15.63 16.79 -17.45
N TYR A 267 -16.89 17.03 -17.09
CA TYR A 267 -18.01 16.13 -17.40
C TYR A 267 -18.90 16.71 -18.50
N ASN A 268 -19.36 15.84 -19.40
CA ASN A 268 -20.41 16.22 -20.35
C ASN A 268 -21.79 16.05 -19.67
N PRO A 269 -22.54 17.14 -19.41
CA PRO A 269 -23.83 17.06 -18.73
C PRO A 269 -24.93 16.35 -19.54
N LEU A 270 -24.68 16.06 -20.83
CA LEU A 270 -25.55 15.23 -21.65
C LEU A 270 -25.40 13.72 -21.37
N CYS A 271 -24.31 13.29 -20.73
CA CYS A 271 -24.07 11.90 -20.35
C CYS A 271 -24.26 11.64 -18.85
N ARG A 272 -23.86 12.60 -18.00
CA ARG A 272 -23.63 12.36 -16.56
C ARG A 272 -24.13 13.55 -15.75
N SER A 273 -24.81 13.29 -14.63
CA SER A 273 -25.23 14.35 -13.70
C SER A 273 -24.02 14.91 -12.92
N ALA A 274 -24.16 16.14 -12.42
CA ALA A 274 -23.21 16.72 -11.48
C ALA A 274 -23.23 16.02 -10.10
N ASP A 275 -24.31 15.29 -9.81
CA ASP A 275 -24.57 14.55 -8.58
C ASP A 275 -24.21 13.05 -8.68
N ASP A 276 -23.49 12.64 -9.74
CA ASP A 276 -23.03 11.26 -9.89
C ASP A 276 -21.95 10.93 -8.84
N PRO A 277 -22.12 9.86 -8.02
CA PRO A 277 -21.24 9.53 -6.90
C PRO A 277 -19.91 8.87 -7.28
N CYS A 278 -19.60 8.72 -8.58
CA CYS A 278 -18.24 8.42 -9.06
C CYS A 278 -17.65 9.62 -9.82
N ASN A 279 -18.02 10.85 -9.43
CA ASN A 279 -17.52 12.12 -9.97
C ASN A 279 -16.45 12.71 -9.04
N PRO A 280 -15.14 12.46 -9.26
CA PRO A 280 -14.07 13.19 -8.57
C PRO A 280 -14.21 14.71 -8.77
N ASN A 281 -14.55 15.41 -7.68
CA ASN A 281 -14.88 16.82 -7.67
C ASN A 281 -13.65 17.72 -7.50
N GLY A 282 -13.58 18.81 -8.27
CA GLY A 282 -12.54 19.85 -8.15
C GLY A 282 -11.16 19.41 -8.63
N LEU A 283 -10.11 20.07 -8.12
CA LEU A 283 -8.72 19.76 -8.46
C LEU A 283 -8.14 18.72 -7.52
N ILE A 284 -7.67 17.59 -8.07
CA ILE A 284 -7.02 16.51 -7.33
C ILE A 284 -5.51 16.56 -7.59
N GLY A 285 -4.71 16.76 -6.54
CA GLY A 285 -3.27 16.60 -6.63
C GLY A 285 -2.87 15.13 -6.72
N ILE A 286 -1.80 14.83 -7.46
CA ILE A 286 -1.21 13.48 -7.49
C ILE A 286 0.01 13.48 -6.57
N MET A 287 0.06 12.51 -5.65
CA MET A 287 1.26 12.19 -4.90
C MET A 287 2.04 11.07 -5.59
N GLU A 288 3.27 11.39 -6.00
CA GLU A 288 4.24 10.45 -6.54
C GLU A 288 4.39 9.21 -5.63
N PRO A 289 4.40 7.98 -6.20
CA PRO A 289 4.45 6.75 -5.42
C PRO A 289 5.77 6.60 -4.64
N VAL A 290 5.67 6.03 -3.44
CA VAL A 290 6.84 5.40 -2.82
C VAL A 290 7.07 4.08 -3.55
N LYS A 291 8.31 3.80 -3.99
CA LYS A 291 8.64 2.51 -4.60
C LYS A 291 8.38 1.37 -3.62
N ASN A 292 7.39 0.53 -3.92
CA ASN A 292 7.10 -0.70 -3.20
C ASN A 292 8.38 -1.57 -3.16
N PRO A 293 8.95 -1.88 -1.97
CA PRO A 293 10.15 -2.69 -1.87
C PRO A 293 10.05 -4.08 -2.54
N LEU A 294 8.84 -4.65 -2.62
CA LEU A 294 8.59 -5.93 -3.30
C LEU A 294 8.75 -5.83 -4.81
N ASP A 295 8.49 -4.68 -5.45
CA ASP A 295 8.72 -4.52 -6.89
C ASP A 295 10.19 -4.56 -7.26
N CYS A 296 11.02 -4.14 -6.33
CA CYS A 296 12.46 -4.21 -6.45
C CYS A 296 12.97 -5.66 -6.37
N LEU A 297 12.15 -6.63 -5.93
CA LEU A 297 12.47 -8.05 -5.91
C LEU A 297 12.02 -8.75 -7.21
N THR A 298 12.97 -9.39 -7.91
CA THR A 298 12.72 -10.11 -9.16
C THR A 298 13.14 -11.57 -9.07
N VAL A 299 12.68 -12.42 -9.99
CA VAL A 299 13.10 -13.84 -10.06
C VAL A 299 14.62 -13.97 -10.23
N SER A 300 15.26 -13.00 -10.89
CA SER A 300 16.73 -12.93 -11.01
C SER A 300 17.40 -12.63 -9.66
N LYS A 301 16.92 -11.61 -8.93
CA LYS A 301 17.42 -11.28 -7.57
C LYS A 301 17.16 -12.41 -6.57
N LEU A 302 16.02 -13.08 -6.63
CA LEU A 302 15.78 -14.34 -5.89
C LEU A 302 16.68 -15.48 -6.36
N GLY A 303 17.17 -15.46 -7.59
CA GLY A 303 18.20 -16.36 -8.09
C GLY A 303 19.56 -16.12 -7.43
N GLU A 304 19.89 -14.89 -7.05
CA GLU A 304 21.07 -14.57 -6.26
C GLU A 304 20.90 -14.92 -4.78
N ILE A 305 19.72 -14.65 -4.20
CA ILE A 305 19.42 -14.94 -2.79
C ILE A 305 19.27 -16.45 -2.55
N PHE A 306 18.55 -17.15 -3.44
CA PHE A 306 18.31 -18.60 -3.39
C PHE A 306 18.85 -19.29 -4.67
N PRO A 307 20.17 -19.46 -4.81
CA PRO A 307 20.79 -20.02 -6.02
C PRO A 307 20.37 -21.46 -6.29
N ASN A 308 20.23 -22.27 -5.23
CA ASN A 308 19.83 -23.68 -5.33
C ASN A 308 18.34 -23.87 -5.69
N ALA A 309 17.53 -22.80 -5.68
CA ALA A 309 16.11 -22.89 -5.96
C ALA A 309 15.82 -23.09 -7.45
N SER A 310 14.81 -23.90 -7.80
CA SER A 310 14.33 -23.96 -9.18
C SER A 310 13.72 -22.61 -9.61
N THR A 311 13.82 -22.26 -10.90
CA THR A 311 13.20 -21.03 -11.42
C THR A 311 11.67 -21.05 -11.24
N ALA A 312 11.04 -22.21 -11.41
CA ALA A 312 9.60 -22.37 -11.18
C ALA A 312 9.22 -22.08 -9.71
N ASN A 313 9.99 -22.61 -8.75
CA ASN A 313 9.76 -22.37 -7.32
C ASN A 313 9.95 -20.89 -6.99
N LYS A 314 10.98 -20.23 -7.53
CA LYS A 314 11.24 -18.79 -7.35
C LYS A 314 10.13 -17.92 -7.94
N THR A 315 9.65 -18.22 -9.15
CA THR A 315 8.53 -17.47 -9.77
C THR A 315 7.23 -17.65 -8.99
N ASN A 316 6.87 -18.90 -8.65
CA ASN A 316 5.65 -19.17 -7.90
C ASN A 316 5.67 -18.51 -6.50
N PHE A 317 6.79 -18.66 -5.77
CA PHE A 317 6.99 -17.99 -4.49
C PHE A 317 6.91 -16.46 -4.61
N LEU A 318 7.60 -15.85 -5.59
CA LEU A 318 7.59 -14.40 -5.77
C LEU A 318 6.21 -13.85 -6.05
N ASN A 319 5.45 -14.51 -6.94
CA ASN A 319 4.10 -14.08 -7.29
C ASN A 319 3.19 -14.11 -6.05
N LEU A 320 3.16 -15.23 -5.33
CA LEU A 320 2.36 -15.37 -4.10
C LEU A 320 2.82 -14.42 -3.00
N PHE A 321 4.13 -14.21 -2.83
CA PHE A 321 4.68 -13.30 -1.84
C PHE A 321 4.33 -11.84 -2.15
N LYS A 322 4.41 -11.41 -3.42
CA LYS A 322 3.90 -10.10 -3.84
C LYS A 322 2.40 -9.94 -3.58
N THR A 323 1.58 -10.96 -3.86
CA THR A 323 0.12 -10.89 -3.65
C THR A 323 -0.27 -10.74 -2.18
N TYR A 324 0.44 -11.39 -1.25
CA TYR A 324 -0.01 -11.53 0.13
C TYR A 324 0.83 -10.81 1.20
N ALA A 325 2.10 -10.45 0.97
CA ALA A 325 3.00 -9.94 2.01
C ALA A 325 2.42 -8.76 2.84
N SER A 326 1.88 -7.73 2.17
CA SER A 326 1.30 -6.56 2.84
C SER A 326 0.07 -6.89 3.71
N GLN A 327 -0.72 -7.90 3.33
CA GLN A 327 -1.86 -8.38 4.14
C GLN A 327 -1.43 -9.04 5.46
N PHE A 328 -0.13 -9.34 5.61
CA PHE A 328 0.49 -9.87 6.83
C PHE A 328 1.51 -8.89 7.44
N GLY A 329 1.52 -7.63 7.01
CA GLY A 329 2.38 -6.59 7.57
C GLY A 329 3.85 -6.70 7.21
N ILE A 330 4.16 -7.15 6.00
CA ILE A 330 5.52 -7.23 5.47
C ILE A 330 5.63 -6.25 4.30
N ASP A 331 6.15 -5.07 4.58
CA ASP A 331 6.07 -3.89 3.70
C ASP A 331 7.39 -3.13 3.59
N THR A 332 8.20 -3.11 4.65
CA THR A 332 9.53 -2.48 4.63
C THR A 332 10.57 -3.41 4.00
N LYS A 333 11.74 -2.84 3.63
CA LYS A 333 12.86 -3.63 3.10
C LYS A 333 13.37 -4.62 4.14
N GLU A 334 13.33 -4.23 5.40
CA GLU A 334 13.83 -4.94 6.56
C GLU A 334 12.89 -6.09 6.96
N GLU A 335 11.58 -5.88 6.94
CA GLU A 335 10.56 -6.92 7.15
C GLU A 335 10.65 -8.01 6.08
N ILE A 336 10.76 -7.61 4.80
CA ILE A 336 10.96 -8.53 3.68
C ILE A 336 12.28 -9.29 3.83
N ALA A 337 13.38 -8.59 4.14
CA ALA A 337 14.68 -9.22 4.34
C ALA A 337 14.69 -10.22 5.51
N HIS A 338 13.97 -9.92 6.59
CA HIS A 338 13.79 -10.84 7.71
C HIS A 338 12.93 -12.04 7.33
N PHE A 339 11.80 -11.84 6.66
CA PHE A 339 10.93 -12.95 6.25
C PHE A 339 11.65 -13.89 5.28
N LEU A 340 12.31 -13.36 4.24
CA LEU A 340 13.08 -14.16 3.30
C LEU A 340 14.29 -14.84 3.95
N ALA A 341 14.90 -14.24 4.99
CA ALA A 341 15.92 -14.91 5.79
C ALA A 341 15.39 -16.12 6.55
N GLN A 342 14.22 -16.02 7.19
CA GLN A 342 13.60 -17.14 7.89
C GLN A 342 13.15 -18.23 6.90
N VAL A 343 12.46 -17.85 5.82
CA VAL A 343 12.05 -18.80 4.76
C VAL A 343 13.26 -19.49 4.16
N GLY A 344 14.34 -18.76 3.85
CA GLY A 344 15.58 -19.33 3.32
C GLY A 344 16.14 -20.43 4.21
N GLY A 345 16.24 -20.16 5.51
CA GLY A 345 16.83 -21.08 6.49
C GLY A 345 15.90 -22.18 7.05
N GLU A 346 14.57 -22.13 6.81
CA GLU A 346 13.68 -23.28 7.08
C GLU A 346 13.46 -24.15 5.83
N THR A 347 13.42 -23.54 4.63
CA THR A 347 12.98 -24.20 3.39
C THR A 347 14.09 -24.50 2.37
N GLY A 348 15.36 -24.27 2.74
CA GLY A 348 16.50 -24.44 1.84
C GLY A 348 16.44 -23.50 0.62
N GLY A 349 15.97 -22.27 0.85
CA GLY A 349 15.68 -21.29 -0.21
C GLY A 349 14.50 -21.68 -1.09
N VAL A 350 13.28 -21.70 -0.53
CA VAL A 350 11.97 -21.97 -1.16
C VAL A 350 11.81 -23.32 -1.88
N ASN A 351 12.83 -24.17 -1.92
CA ASN A 351 12.75 -25.53 -2.47
C ASN A 351 11.87 -26.47 -1.66
N LEU A 352 11.83 -26.27 -0.35
CA LEU A 352 11.09 -27.11 0.60
C LEU A 352 9.86 -26.39 1.17
N LEU A 353 9.37 -25.35 0.48
CA LEU A 353 8.29 -24.47 0.95
C LEU A 353 7.04 -25.24 1.39
N ASN A 354 6.60 -26.22 0.59
CA ASN A 354 5.41 -27.04 0.81
C ASN A 354 5.73 -28.46 1.33
N GLN A 355 6.87 -28.66 2.01
CA GLN A 355 7.16 -29.96 2.62
C GLN A 355 6.25 -30.26 3.82
N GLU A 356 6.06 -31.54 4.07
CA GLU A 356 5.50 -32.08 5.30
C GLU A 356 6.50 -33.03 5.97
N GLU A 357 6.47 -33.14 7.29
CA GLU A 357 7.30 -34.12 7.99
C GLU A 357 6.86 -35.55 7.64
N ASN A 358 7.81 -36.39 7.23
CA ASN A 358 7.52 -37.76 6.78
C ASN A 358 7.36 -38.76 7.93
N LEU A 359 8.03 -38.52 9.07
CA LEU A 359 8.03 -39.34 10.29
C LEU A 359 8.37 -40.83 10.10
N ASP A 360 8.97 -41.19 8.96
CA ASP A 360 9.40 -42.56 8.68
C ASP A 360 10.81 -42.81 9.26
N TYR A 361 10.85 -43.43 10.44
CA TYR A 361 12.09 -43.83 11.11
C TYR A 361 12.33 -45.33 10.95
N SER A 362 13.51 -45.69 10.45
CA SER A 362 14.00 -47.08 10.36
C SER A 362 14.90 -47.50 11.54
N ASP A 363 15.51 -46.53 12.23
CA ASP A 363 16.42 -46.76 13.36
C ASP A 363 15.76 -46.41 14.71
N PRO A 364 15.62 -47.37 15.64
CA PRO A 364 15.07 -47.11 16.97
C PRO A 364 16.03 -46.33 17.87
N GLN A 365 17.35 -46.33 17.62
CA GLN A 365 18.29 -45.47 18.37
C GLN A 365 18.03 -44.00 18.05
N ARG A 366 17.69 -43.67 16.81
CA ARG A 366 17.26 -42.33 16.41
C ARG A 366 15.97 -41.91 17.12
N LEU A 367 14.98 -42.80 17.26
CA LEU A 367 13.76 -42.51 18.03
C LEU A 367 14.07 -42.24 19.52
N LEU A 368 14.97 -43.02 20.13
CA LEU A 368 15.45 -42.81 21.51
C LEU A 368 16.20 -41.48 21.68
N GLN A 369 16.91 -41.00 20.66
CA GLN A 369 17.59 -39.69 20.69
C GLN A 369 16.60 -38.54 20.57
N VAL A 370 15.73 -38.57 19.55
CA VAL A 370 14.84 -37.45 19.20
C VAL A 370 13.69 -37.33 20.21
N TYR A 371 13.07 -38.46 20.58
CA TYR A 371 11.92 -38.52 21.47
C TYR A 371 12.27 -39.27 22.77
N SER A 372 13.40 -38.92 23.38
CA SER A 372 13.92 -39.49 24.65
C SER A 372 12.96 -39.41 25.85
N ARG A 373 11.94 -38.53 25.79
CA ARG A 373 10.84 -38.42 26.78
C ARG A 373 9.61 -39.27 26.46
N LYS A 374 9.65 -40.05 25.38
CA LYS A 374 8.55 -40.90 24.86
C LYS A 374 8.98 -42.37 24.74
N PHE A 375 10.23 -42.65 24.40
CA PHE A 375 10.72 -44.02 24.17
C PHE A 375 11.75 -44.50 25.19
N SER A 376 11.71 -45.80 25.52
CA SER A 376 12.74 -46.50 26.29
C SER A 376 12.71 -48.01 26.02
N TYR A 377 13.82 -48.70 26.30
CA TYR A 377 13.84 -50.15 26.42
C TYR A 377 13.74 -50.65 27.87
N THR A 378 13.83 -49.75 28.87
CA THR A 378 13.97 -50.11 30.29
C THR A 378 13.04 -49.37 31.26
N ASN A 379 12.51 -48.21 30.88
CA ASN A 379 11.49 -47.52 31.67
C ASN A 379 10.09 -48.00 31.25
N PRO A 380 9.33 -48.70 32.11
CA PRO A 380 8.02 -49.26 31.75
C PRO A 380 6.91 -48.20 31.57
N ASN A 381 7.18 -46.93 31.87
CA ASN A 381 6.26 -45.82 31.65
C ASN A 381 6.42 -45.17 30.26
N LEU A 382 7.34 -45.69 29.42
CA LEU A 382 7.64 -45.20 28.08
C LEU A 382 7.47 -46.32 27.05
N GLU A 383 7.17 -45.96 25.81
CA GLU A 383 6.94 -46.91 24.73
C GLU A 383 8.24 -47.57 24.24
N ASN A 384 8.11 -48.75 23.63
CA ASN A 384 9.24 -49.39 22.95
C ASN A 384 9.38 -48.77 21.54
N PRO A 385 10.54 -48.20 21.17
CA PRO A 385 10.72 -47.55 19.86
C PRO A 385 10.51 -48.49 18.67
N ASN A 386 10.73 -49.80 18.84
CA ASN A 386 10.54 -50.80 17.79
C ASN A 386 9.07 -50.92 17.34
N ASN A 387 8.11 -50.52 18.18
CA ASN A 387 6.68 -50.54 17.86
C ASN A 387 6.27 -49.49 16.81
N TYR A 388 7.15 -48.54 16.49
CA TYR A 388 6.86 -47.34 15.70
C TYR A 388 7.75 -47.18 14.45
N LEU A 389 8.65 -48.13 14.19
CA LEU A 389 9.49 -48.13 12.99
C LEU A 389 8.64 -48.37 11.75
N HIS A 390 8.92 -47.64 10.67
CA HIS A 390 8.14 -47.66 9.42
C HIS A 390 6.62 -47.48 9.59
N ASN A 391 6.20 -46.81 10.67
CA ASN A 391 4.80 -46.53 10.96
C ASN A 391 4.61 -45.04 11.31
N PRO A 392 4.77 -44.13 10.32
CA PRO A 392 4.82 -42.68 10.56
C PRO A 392 3.52 -42.14 11.16
N GLN A 393 2.36 -42.69 10.77
CA GLN A 393 1.06 -42.29 11.32
C GLN A 393 0.91 -42.68 12.81
N ALA A 394 1.31 -43.89 13.21
CA ALA A 394 1.29 -44.26 14.62
C ALA A 394 2.31 -43.46 15.43
N LEU A 395 3.50 -43.19 14.86
CA LEU A 395 4.52 -42.37 15.50
C LEU A 395 3.99 -40.96 15.75
N ALA A 396 3.47 -40.29 14.72
CA ALA A 396 2.89 -38.95 14.80
C ALA A 396 1.80 -38.86 15.89
N ASN A 397 0.85 -39.79 15.85
CA ASN A 397 -0.23 -39.88 16.83
C ASN A 397 0.24 -40.11 18.26
N TYR A 398 1.42 -40.72 18.47
CA TYR A 398 1.98 -40.92 19.80
C TYR A 398 2.87 -39.75 20.26
N VAL A 399 3.79 -39.25 19.42
CA VAL A 399 4.71 -38.17 19.82
C VAL A 399 3.97 -36.84 19.99
N TYR A 400 2.99 -36.55 19.12
CA TYR A 400 2.17 -35.34 19.16
C TYR A 400 0.78 -35.54 19.79
N CYS A 401 0.53 -36.65 20.49
CA CYS A 401 -0.70 -36.79 21.29
C CYS A 401 -0.84 -35.64 22.30
N CYS A 402 -2.09 -35.29 22.60
CA CYS A 402 -2.46 -34.69 23.86
C CYS A 402 -1.90 -33.26 24.08
N VAL A 403 -1.50 -32.56 23.02
CA VAL A 403 -0.76 -31.28 23.05
C VAL A 403 -1.37 -30.30 22.05
N ASN A 404 -1.63 -29.06 22.49
CA ASN A 404 -2.01 -27.91 21.65
C ASN A 404 -3.13 -28.25 20.65
N GLY A 405 -4.24 -28.77 21.21
CA GLY A 405 -5.45 -29.13 20.49
C GLY A 405 -5.52 -30.58 20.02
N ASN A 406 -4.38 -31.26 19.84
CA ASN A 406 -4.38 -32.66 19.45
C ASN A 406 -5.04 -33.52 20.54
N GLY A 407 -6.01 -34.34 20.14
CA GLY A 407 -6.66 -35.32 21.00
C GLY A 407 -5.75 -36.48 21.41
N ASP A 408 -6.37 -37.60 21.80
CA ASP A 408 -5.65 -38.80 22.20
C ASP A 408 -4.92 -39.49 21.02
N ARG A 409 -4.16 -40.55 21.31
CA ARG A 409 -3.48 -41.37 20.29
C ARG A 409 -4.41 -41.93 19.20
N ASN A 410 -5.70 -42.10 19.50
CA ASN A 410 -6.68 -42.73 18.62
C ASN A 410 -7.38 -41.70 17.71
N SER A 411 -7.39 -40.42 18.09
CA SER A 411 -7.98 -39.31 17.32
C SER A 411 -7.45 -39.15 15.88
N GLY A 412 -6.20 -39.57 15.62
CA GLY A 412 -5.50 -39.29 14.37
C GLY A 412 -4.93 -37.86 14.26
N ASP A 413 -5.14 -37.01 15.26
CA ASP A 413 -4.75 -35.58 15.21
C ASP A 413 -3.23 -35.39 15.05
N GLY A 414 -2.41 -36.24 15.68
CA GLY A 414 -0.95 -36.14 15.58
C GLY A 414 -0.42 -36.34 14.15
N TRP A 415 -1.03 -37.24 13.37
CA TRP A 415 -0.74 -37.39 11.94
C TRP A 415 -1.39 -36.29 11.10
N ASN A 416 -2.66 -35.96 11.35
CA ASN A 416 -3.40 -34.99 10.54
C ASN A 416 -2.77 -33.59 10.63
N TYR A 417 -2.36 -33.17 11.82
CA TYR A 417 -1.78 -31.85 12.13
C TYR A 417 -0.26 -31.92 12.36
N ARG A 418 0.44 -32.83 11.67
CA ARG A 418 1.90 -32.86 11.57
C ARG A 418 2.48 -31.59 10.93
N GLY A 419 3.77 -31.34 11.12
CA GLY A 419 4.51 -30.19 10.61
C GLY A 419 4.44 -30.04 9.10
N ARG A 420 4.00 -28.86 8.61
CA ARG A 420 3.94 -28.52 7.17
C ARG A 420 4.23 -27.05 6.86
N GLY A 421 4.53 -26.79 5.58
CA GLY A 421 4.64 -25.44 5.06
C GLY A 421 5.93 -24.73 5.51
N ALA A 422 6.01 -23.43 5.19
CA ALA A 422 7.27 -22.69 5.23
C ALA A 422 7.99 -22.74 6.59
N PHE A 423 7.25 -22.64 7.70
CA PHE A 423 7.78 -22.69 9.08
C PHE A 423 7.24 -23.91 9.87
N GLN A 424 6.92 -25.02 9.21
CA GLN A 424 6.53 -26.29 9.86
C GLN A 424 5.38 -26.18 10.88
N LEU A 425 4.24 -25.64 10.43
CA LEU A 425 3.02 -25.51 11.24
C LEU A 425 2.58 -26.90 11.76
N THR A 426 2.52 -27.05 13.08
CA THR A 426 2.27 -28.31 13.80
C THR A 426 1.21 -28.10 14.88
N PHE A 427 0.44 -29.14 15.21
CA PHE A 427 -0.65 -29.21 16.20
C PHE A 427 -1.95 -28.50 15.82
N LYS A 428 -3.07 -29.13 16.18
CA LYS A 428 -4.45 -28.74 15.80
C LYS A 428 -4.80 -27.30 16.11
N ASP A 429 -4.53 -26.80 17.31
CA ASP A 429 -4.89 -25.42 17.68
C ASP A 429 -4.18 -24.38 16.82
N ASN A 430 -2.94 -24.64 16.39
CA ASN A 430 -2.20 -23.75 15.50
C ASN A 430 -2.79 -23.77 14.07
N TYR A 431 -3.17 -24.94 13.57
CA TYR A 431 -3.87 -25.08 12.29
C TYR A 431 -5.26 -24.42 12.32
N MET A 432 -5.98 -24.46 13.44
CA MET A 432 -7.27 -23.77 13.60
C MET A 432 -7.09 -22.25 13.77
N ALA A 433 -6.08 -21.80 14.51
CA ALA A 433 -5.77 -20.37 14.65
C ALA A 433 -5.35 -19.74 13.30
N TYR A 434 -4.59 -20.48 12.48
CA TYR A 434 -4.28 -20.09 11.11
C TYR A 434 -5.53 -20.03 10.22
N ALA A 435 -6.40 -21.05 10.24
CA ALA A 435 -7.64 -21.07 9.48
C ALA A 435 -8.56 -19.89 9.84
N ASN A 436 -8.73 -19.64 11.14
CA ASN A 436 -9.51 -18.51 11.66
C ASN A 436 -8.89 -17.16 11.25
N TYR A 437 -7.55 -17.03 11.18
CA TYR A 437 -6.92 -15.80 10.71
C TYR A 437 -7.22 -15.55 9.23
N ILE A 438 -7.08 -16.56 8.37
CA ILE A 438 -7.41 -16.45 6.93
C ILE A 438 -8.86 -15.98 6.74
N GLN A 439 -9.80 -16.59 7.47
CA GLN A 439 -11.21 -16.22 7.43
C GLN A 439 -11.48 -14.81 7.97
N ASN A 440 -10.93 -14.45 9.14
CA ASN A 440 -11.26 -13.19 9.82
C ASN A 440 -10.60 -11.95 9.19
N ASN A 441 -9.55 -12.13 8.37
CA ASN A 441 -8.87 -11.04 7.68
C ASN A 441 -9.21 -10.98 6.18
N ASN A 442 -10.27 -11.68 5.74
CA ASN A 442 -10.75 -11.70 4.35
C ASN A 442 -9.66 -12.07 3.30
N ILE A 443 -8.66 -12.87 3.69
CA ILE A 443 -7.59 -13.29 2.77
C ILE A 443 -8.23 -14.19 1.69
N ASN A 444 -8.24 -13.75 0.44
CA ASN A 444 -9.05 -14.32 -0.64
C ASN A 444 -8.52 -15.68 -1.17
N VAL A 445 -8.59 -16.72 -0.32
CA VAL A 445 -8.12 -18.08 -0.58
C VAL A 445 -9.01 -19.12 0.11
N THR A 446 -9.24 -20.27 -0.54
CA THR A 446 -10.03 -21.36 0.02
C THR A 446 -9.15 -22.37 0.76
N TYR A 447 -9.18 -22.33 2.09
CA TYR A 447 -8.51 -23.32 2.95
C TYR A 447 -9.49 -24.46 3.32
N ASN A 448 -9.16 -25.70 2.95
CA ASN A 448 -10.03 -26.88 3.11
C ASN A 448 -9.55 -27.81 4.23
N GLY A 449 -8.26 -27.78 4.57
CA GLY A 449 -7.71 -28.62 5.64
C GLY A 449 -6.18 -28.69 5.67
N PRO A 450 -5.60 -29.41 6.64
CA PRO A 450 -4.17 -29.33 6.93
C PRO A 450 -3.25 -29.76 5.77
N ASN A 451 -3.73 -30.63 4.87
CA ASN A 451 -2.99 -31.05 3.68
C ASN A 451 -2.73 -29.89 2.70
N ASP A 452 -3.49 -28.79 2.76
CA ASP A 452 -3.31 -27.66 1.84
C ASP A 452 -1.98 -26.94 2.01
N LEU A 453 -1.32 -27.07 3.18
CA LEU A 453 0.04 -26.57 3.42
C LEU A 453 1.12 -27.38 2.70
N SER A 454 0.78 -28.57 2.19
CA SER A 454 1.66 -29.42 1.37
C SER A 454 1.34 -29.38 -0.12
N ASN A 455 0.27 -28.70 -0.55
CA ASN A 455 -0.11 -28.61 -1.96
C ASN A 455 0.99 -27.98 -2.82
N SER A 456 1.16 -28.49 -4.04
CA SER A 456 2.22 -28.08 -4.98
C SER A 456 2.11 -26.63 -5.47
N ASN A 457 0.96 -25.98 -5.29
CA ASN A 457 0.81 -24.55 -5.53
C ASN A 457 1.48 -23.68 -4.46
N GLY A 458 1.83 -24.24 -3.29
CA GLY A 458 2.54 -23.54 -2.22
C GLY A 458 1.78 -22.41 -1.51
N ILE A 459 0.48 -22.20 -1.79
CA ILE A 459 -0.25 -21.00 -1.33
C ILE A 459 -0.42 -20.98 0.19
N HIS A 460 -1.02 -22.02 0.79
CA HIS A 460 -1.12 -22.12 2.24
C HIS A 460 0.22 -22.45 2.91
N ALA A 461 1.18 -23.01 2.15
CA ALA A 461 2.55 -23.22 2.60
C ALA A 461 3.26 -21.89 2.90
N LEU A 462 3.08 -20.88 2.04
CA LEU A 462 3.53 -19.51 2.26
C LEU A 462 2.69 -18.81 3.34
N LEU A 463 1.35 -18.81 3.20
CA LEU A 463 0.45 -18.06 4.07
C LEU A 463 0.52 -18.48 5.54
N SER A 464 0.78 -19.76 5.84
CA SER A 464 1.02 -20.21 7.22
C SER A 464 2.35 -19.70 7.79
N GLY A 465 3.38 -19.52 6.95
CA GLY A 465 4.62 -18.84 7.31
C GLY A 465 4.41 -17.33 7.54
N LEU A 466 3.68 -16.65 6.65
CA LEU A 466 3.31 -15.24 6.79
C LEU A 466 2.49 -15.00 8.07
N TRP A 467 1.47 -15.83 8.32
CA TRP A 467 0.66 -15.84 9.53
C TRP A 467 1.51 -15.99 10.80
N TYR A 468 2.43 -16.95 10.80
CA TYR A 468 3.31 -17.16 11.95
C TYR A 468 4.23 -15.96 12.16
N PHE A 469 4.80 -15.40 11.09
CA PHE A 469 5.69 -14.23 11.15
C PHE A 469 4.97 -13.00 11.72
N LYS A 470 3.75 -12.73 11.26
CA LYS A 470 2.87 -11.67 11.78
C LYS A 470 2.58 -11.89 13.27
N THR A 471 1.90 -12.99 13.59
CA THR A 471 1.38 -13.27 14.94
C THR A 471 2.43 -13.61 15.99
N ASN A 472 3.67 -13.96 15.60
CA ASN A 472 4.74 -14.31 16.54
C ASN A 472 5.97 -13.39 16.53
N ILE A 473 6.06 -12.46 15.58
CA ILE A 473 7.19 -11.53 15.50
C ILE A 473 6.70 -10.09 15.38
N LEU A 474 6.02 -9.73 14.27
CA LEU A 474 5.59 -8.35 14.02
C LEU A 474 4.64 -7.83 15.11
N ASP A 475 3.63 -8.63 15.49
CA ASP A 475 2.67 -8.31 16.55
C ASP A 475 3.28 -8.28 17.98
N LYS A 476 4.61 -8.48 18.10
CA LYS A 476 5.32 -8.59 19.39
C LYS A 476 6.58 -7.71 19.47
N THR A 477 7.09 -7.20 18.34
CA THR A 477 8.26 -6.31 18.30
C THR A 477 8.38 -5.64 16.93
N ASP A 478 8.77 -4.36 16.91
CA ASP A 478 9.43 -3.80 15.72
C ASP A 478 10.66 -4.66 15.39
N ILE A 479 10.83 -4.99 14.11
CA ILE A 479 12.00 -5.72 13.60
C ILE A 479 12.89 -4.87 12.70
N ASN A 480 12.46 -3.69 12.29
CA ASN A 480 13.15 -2.85 11.31
C ASN A 480 14.59 -2.49 11.74
N ASN A 481 14.83 -2.42 13.05
CA ASN A 481 16.14 -2.12 13.63
C ASN A 481 16.82 -3.34 14.32
N LEU A 482 16.38 -4.58 14.05
CA LEU A 482 16.90 -5.79 14.71
C LEU A 482 17.85 -6.62 13.81
N PRO A 483 18.86 -7.30 14.39
CA PRO A 483 19.63 -8.30 13.67
C PRO A 483 18.81 -9.58 13.42
N SER A 484 19.06 -10.28 12.33
CA SER A 484 18.36 -11.52 11.93
C SER A 484 18.50 -12.62 12.99
N ASP A 485 19.60 -12.63 13.75
CA ASP A 485 19.80 -13.49 14.93
C ASP A 485 18.67 -13.36 15.98
N ARG A 486 18.11 -12.15 16.18
CA ARG A 486 17.01 -11.91 17.13
C ARG A 486 15.69 -12.43 16.59
N VAL A 487 15.37 -12.12 15.33
CA VAL A 487 14.17 -12.63 14.64
C VAL A 487 14.17 -14.16 14.57
N THR A 488 15.33 -14.76 14.29
CA THR A 488 15.52 -16.22 14.22
C THR A 488 15.18 -16.92 15.55
N ARG A 489 15.33 -16.25 16.71
CA ARG A 489 14.96 -16.85 18.02
C ARG A 489 13.46 -16.94 18.26
N TYR A 490 12.63 -16.18 17.54
CA TYR A 490 11.17 -16.33 17.59
C TYR A 490 10.72 -17.55 16.77
N VAL A 491 11.28 -17.76 15.57
CA VAL A 491 10.98 -18.94 14.73
C VAL A 491 11.59 -20.22 15.30
N ASN A 492 12.86 -20.15 15.72
CA ASN A 492 13.62 -21.29 16.22
C ASN A 492 14.40 -20.91 17.49
N PRO A 493 13.78 -21.00 18.69
CA PRO A 493 14.45 -20.74 19.96
C PRO A 493 15.71 -21.58 20.17
N GLY A 494 15.78 -22.78 19.58
CA GLY A 494 16.91 -23.71 19.63
C GLY A 494 18.03 -23.46 18.61
N ALA A 495 17.95 -22.39 17.79
CA ALA A 495 18.86 -22.15 16.69
C ALA A 495 20.35 -22.20 17.09
N LYS A 496 21.13 -22.97 16.31
CA LYS A 496 22.58 -23.14 16.46
C LYS A 496 23.33 -22.00 15.74
N LYS A 497 24.57 -21.72 16.14
CA LYS A 497 25.37 -20.61 15.61
C LYS A 497 25.48 -20.58 14.08
N ASN A 498 25.55 -21.74 13.41
CA ASN A 498 25.58 -21.82 11.96
C ASN A 498 24.26 -21.35 11.31
N MET A 499 23.11 -21.69 11.90
CA MET A 499 21.78 -21.32 11.42
C MET A 499 21.52 -19.82 11.57
N LEU A 500 22.05 -19.22 12.64
CA LEU A 500 22.02 -17.77 12.85
C LEU A 500 22.82 -17.04 11.75
N ILE A 501 24.07 -17.43 11.52
CA ILE A 501 24.95 -16.87 10.48
C ILE A 501 24.32 -17.02 9.09
N GLU A 502 23.74 -18.17 8.78
CA GLU A 502 23.02 -18.44 7.54
C GLU A 502 21.86 -17.45 7.30
N ARG A 503 21.02 -17.21 8.33
CA ARG A 503 19.90 -16.27 8.22
C ARG A 503 20.32 -14.80 8.30
N GLN A 504 21.44 -14.46 8.94
CA GLN A 504 22.03 -13.12 8.84
C GLN A 504 22.61 -12.87 7.45
N ASN A 505 23.19 -13.89 6.79
CA ASN A 505 23.65 -13.79 5.40
C ASN A 505 22.48 -13.61 4.43
N TYR A 506 21.39 -14.39 4.55
CA TYR A 506 20.19 -14.20 3.74
C TYR A 506 19.55 -12.82 3.94
N PHE A 507 19.51 -12.32 5.18
CA PHE A 507 19.01 -10.97 5.49
C PHE A 507 19.86 -9.89 4.79
N ASN A 508 21.18 -9.89 5.03
CA ASN A 508 22.11 -8.91 4.44
C ASN A 508 22.05 -8.91 2.92
N LEU A 509 22.03 -10.10 2.31
CA LEU A 509 21.95 -10.25 0.86
C LEU A 509 20.60 -9.74 0.34
N THR A 510 19.48 -10.13 0.95
CA THR A 510 18.15 -9.67 0.53
C THR A 510 18.04 -8.16 0.61
N LEU A 511 18.43 -7.54 1.74
CA LEU A 511 18.39 -6.09 1.94
C LEU A 511 19.18 -5.35 0.85
N SER A 512 20.35 -5.86 0.44
CA SER A 512 21.13 -5.30 -0.67
C SER A 512 20.41 -5.33 -2.03
N LYS A 513 19.46 -6.27 -2.22
CA LYS A 513 18.68 -6.43 -3.46
C LYS A 513 17.38 -5.65 -3.49
N LEU A 514 16.88 -5.17 -2.35
CA LEU A 514 15.68 -4.33 -2.25
C LEU A 514 15.98 -2.83 -2.44
N ASN A 515 17.21 -2.48 -2.85
CA ASN A 515 17.53 -1.11 -3.27
C ASN A 515 17.19 -0.87 -4.75
N CYS A 516 16.53 0.28 -4.93
CA CYS A 516 15.80 0.77 -6.09
C CYS A 516 15.38 2.22 -5.78
#